data_AF-A0A958Z8B0-F1
#
_entry.id   AF-A0A958Z8B0-F1
#
_cell.length_a   1.000
_cell.length_b   1.000
_cell.length_c   1.000
_cell.angle_alpha   90.00
_cell.angle_beta   90.00
_cell.angle_gamma   90.00
#
_symmetry.space_group_name_H-M   'P 1'
#
loop_
_entity.id
_entity.type
_entity.pdbx_description
1 polymer ?
#
loop_
_entity_poly.entity_id
_entity_poly.type
_entity_poly.pdbx_seq_one_letter_code
_entity_poly.pdbx_strand_id
1 'polypeptide(L)'
;MKKLFKILLNLIPRPILIRLSYWARPILVFFLKGNTFTDPIDGKSFRSFLDYGYVTQRKNVLSPSTLSLERHRLLWLYLKNETNFFSAPLKVLHFAPEQAFYKRYRNLKNLDYTTTDLNSPLADVKADICALPFDDNTYDVILCNHVLEHIPDDTKAMQELYRIMKPKGWGIFQIPQDLNRET
;
A
#
# COMPACT_ATOMS: atom_id res chain seq x y z
N MET A 1 -2.08 14.33 27.57
CA MET A 1 -2.67 13.76 26.33
C MET A 1 -2.13 12.37 25.96
N LYS A 2 -0.82 12.17 25.78
CA LYS A 2 -0.27 10.87 25.31
C LYS A 2 -0.56 9.66 26.21
N LYS A 3 -0.49 9.80 27.55
CA LYS A 3 -0.83 8.71 28.49
C LYS A 3 -2.33 8.33 28.45
N LEU A 4 -3.21 9.32 28.46
CA LEU A 4 -4.66 9.11 28.40
C LEU A 4 -5.08 8.43 27.10
N PHE A 5 -4.52 8.88 25.97
CA PHE A 5 -4.78 8.30 24.65
C PHE A 5 -4.29 6.85 24.53
N LYS A 6 -3.10 6.55 25.10
CA LYS A 6 -2.55 5.19 25.14
C LYS A 6 -3.39 4.24 26.01
N ILE A 7 -3.91 4.74 27.14
CA ILE A 7 -4.83 3.99 28.01
C ILE A 7 -6.15 3.70 27.28
N LEU A 8 -6.71 4.69 26.59
CA LEU A 8 -7.94 4.54 25.79
C LEU A 8 -7.79 3.50 24.66
N LEU A 9 -6.65 3.51 23.95
CA LEU A 9 -6.33 2.53 22.91
C LEU A 9 -6.21 1.09 23.43
N ASN A 10 -5.75 0.92 24.67
CA ASN A 10 -5.61 -0.39 25.30
C ASN A 10 -6.93 -0.90 25.90
N LEU A 11 -7.83 0.00 26.30
CA LEU A 11 -9.14 -0.33 26.89
C LEU A 11 -10.19 -0.65 25.84
N ILE A 12 -10.15 -0.01 24.67
CA ILE A 12 -11.16 -0.17 23.63
C ILE A 12 -10.70 -1.26 22.63
N PRO A 13 -11.49 -2.34 22.43
CA PRO A 13 -11.21 -3.34 21.41
C PRO A 13 -10.96 -2.73 20.03
N ARG A 14 -9.93 -3.22 19.31
CA ARG A 14 -9.55 -2.74 17.97
C ARG A 14 -10.73 -2.65 16.98
N PRO A 15 -11.69 -3.60 16.91
CA PRO A 15 -12.83 -3.49 16.01
C PRO A 15 -13.69 -2.24 16.28
N ILE A 16 -13.84 -1.85 17.54
CA ILE A 16 -14.61 -0.66 17.93
C ILE A 16 -13.84 0.60 17.54
N LEU A 17 -12.53 0.64 17.78
CA LEU A 17 -11.69 1.75 17.34
C LEU A 17 -11.74 1.94 15.81
N ILE A 18 -11.73 0.85 15.05
CA ILE A 18 -11.87 0.88 13.59
C ILE A 18 -13.22 1.48 13.19
N ARG A 19 -14.33 1.04 13.79
CA ARG A 19 -15.67 1.58 13.51
C ARG A 19 -15.78 3.06 13.84
N LEU A 20 -15.26 3.48 14.99
CA LEU A 20 -15.24 4.89 15.40
C LEU A 20 -14.39 5.74 14.44
N SER A 21 -13.29 5.18 13.91
CA SER A 21 -12.45 5.88 12.95
C SER A 21 -13.19 6.26 11.67
N TYR A 22 -14.18 5.48 11.23
CA TYR A 22 -14.98 5.80 10.04
C TYR A 22 -15.82 7.06 10.22
N TRP A 23 -16.35 7.29 11.42
CA TRP A 23 -17.12 8.50 11.74
C TRP A 23 -16.22 9.70 12.06
N ALA A 24 -15.10 9.47 12.73
CA ALA A 24 -14.17 10.53 13.09
C ALA A 24 -13.39 11.08 11.88
N ARG A 25 -13.15 10.26 10.85
CA ARG A 25 -12.32 10.65 9.70
C ARG A 25 -12.90 11.81 8.87
N PRO A 26 -14.18 11.85 8.48
CA PRO A 26 -14.75 13.01 7.78
C PRO A 26 -14.58 14.32 8.58
N ILE A 27 -14.79 14.25 9.89
CA ILE A 27 -14.63 15.38 10.81
C ILE A 27 -13.17 15.83 10.84
N LEU A 28 -12.24 14.88 11.01
CA LEU A 28 -10.81 15.14 11.00
C LEU A 28 -10.35 15.78 9.67
N VAL A 29 -10.80 15.24 8.53
CA VAL A 29 -10.50 15.75 7.19
C VAL A 29 -11.01 17.19 7.03
N PHE A 30 -12.23 17.47 7.49
CA PHE A 30 -12.79 18.82 7.48
C PHE A 30 -11.95 19.77 8.31
N PHE A 31 -11.66 19.38 9.56
CA PHE A 31 -10.88 20.23 10.44
C PHE A 31 -9.48 20.46 9.91
N LEU A 32 -8.78 19.47 9.33
CA LEU A 32 -7.39 19.60 8.86
C LEU A 32 -7.24 20.22 7.46
N LYS A 33 -8.33 20.64 6.81
CA LYS A 33 -8.28 21.30 5.50
C LYS A 33 -7.35 22.52 5.51
N GLY A 34 -6.60 22.71 4.43
CA GLY A 34 -5.64 23.79 4.24
C GLY A 34 -4.84 23.62 2.94
N ASN A 35 -3.79 24.41 2.74
CA ASN A 35 -3.06 24.46 1.45
C ASN A 35 -1.55 24.14 1.58
N THR A 36 -1.11 23.58 2.71
CA THR A 36 0.32 23.36 2.99
C THR A 36 0.82 22.03 2.43
N PHE A 37 0.02 20.97 2.55
CA PHE A 37 0.32 19.64 2.05
C PHE A 37 -0.79 19.19 1.10
N THR A 38 -0.43 18.58 -0.02
CA THR A 38 -1.39 17.96 -0.94
C THR A 38 -1.10 16.47 -1.03
N ASP A 39 -2.13 15.65 -0.85
CA ASP A 39 -2.01 14.21 -1.09
C ASP A 39 -2.22 13.94 -2.59
N PRO A 40 -1.20 13.49 -3.34
CA PRO A 40 -1.33 13.27 -4.77
C PRO A 40 -2.31 12.14 -5.12
N ILE A 41 -2.64 11.26 -4.16
CA ILE A 41 -3.50 10.09 -4.36
C ILE A 41 -4.98 10.48 -4.54
N ASP A 42 -5.45 11.53 -3.85
CA ASP A 42 -6.83 12.00 -3.97
C ASP A 42 -6.96 13.51 -4.25
N GLY A 43 -5.83 14.20 -4.41
CA GLY A 43 -5.75 15.62 -4.73
C GLY A 43 -6.17 16.56 -3.60
N LYS A 44 -6.49 16.05 -2.41
CA LYS A 44 -6.92 16.91 -1.30
C LYS A 44 -5.74 17.59 -0.63
N SER A 45 -5.98 18.82 -0.19
CA SER A 45 -4.98 19.64 0.51
C SER A 45 -5.34 19.86 1.97
N PHE A 46 -4.30 19.94 2.81
CA PHE A 46 -4.37 20.00 4.26
C PHE A 46 -3.37 21.02 4.80
N ARG A 47 -3.66 21.61 5.97
CA ARG A 47 -2.69 22.45 6.69
C ARG A 47 -1.58 21.62 7.33
N SER A 48 -1.88 20.36 7.66
CA SER A 48 -0.94 19.42 8.27
C SER A 48 -1.37 17.99 8.00
N PHE A 49 -0.40 17.09 7.94
CA PHE A 49 -0.64 15.66 8.02
C PHE A 49 -0.54 15.19 9.47
N LEU A 50 -0.99 13.97 9.73
CA LEU A 50 -0.87 13.37 11.05
C LEU A 50 0.54 12.81 11.27
N ASP A 51 0.97 12.80 12.53
CA ASP A 51 2.18 12.11 12.95
C ASP A 51 1.96 10.59 12.95
N TYR A 52 2.98 9.81 12.59
CA TYR A 52 2.88 8.35 12.57
C TYR A 52 4.22 7.66 12.85
N GLY A 53 4.15 6.48 13.47
CA GLY A 53 5.29 5.63 13.79
C GLY A 53 5.10 4.90 15.13
N TYR A 54 5.62 3.66 15.22
CA TYR A 54 5.48 2.82 16.41
C TYR A 54 6.56 3.10 17.46
N VAL A 55 7.83 3.09 17.04
CA VAL A 55 8.97 3.39 17.92
C VAL A 55 9.26 4.89 17.88
N THR A 56 9.50 5.43 16.68
CA THR A 56 9.77 6.86 16.46
C THR A 56 8.61 7.47 15.69
N GLN A 57 7.94 8.46 16.28
CA GLN A 57 6.89 9.21 15.60
C GLN A 57 7.49 10.26 14.68
N ARG A 58 7.22 10.12 13.37
CA ARG A 58 7.62 11.09 12.35
C ARG A 58 6.48 12.09 12.15
N LYS A 59 6.83 13.37 12.04
CA LYS A 59 5.84 14.45 11.95
C LYS A 59 5.30 14.62 10.54
N ASN A 60 4.01 14.92 10.42
CA ASN A 60 3.34 15.25 9.13
C ASN A 60 3.51 14.18 8.02
N VAL A 61 3.30 12.91 8.35
CA VAL A 61 3.57 11.81 7.40
C VAL A 61 2.32 11.09 6.92
N LEU A 62 1.29 10.99 7.75
CA LEU A 62 0.07 10.23 7.49
C LEU A 62 -1.04 11.15 6.97
N SER A 63 -1.50 10.89 5.75
CA SER A 63 -2.59 11.65 5.13
C SER A 63 -3.92 11.47 5.87
N PRO A 64 -4.63 12.56 6.24
CA PRO A 64 -5.94 12.45 6.89
C PRO A 64 -7.01 11.80 6.00
N SER A 65 -6.91 11.96 4.68
CA SER A 65 -7.95 11.51 3.75
C SER A 65 -7.70 10.17 3.11
N THR A 66 -6.47 9.71 2.94
CA THR A 66 -6.18 8.41 2.31
C THR A 66 -5.52 7.42 3.26
N LEU A 67 -5.04 7.90 4.41
CA LEU A 67 -4.15 7.16 5.33
C LEU A 67 -2.84 6.72 4.65
N SER A 68 -2.46 7.40 3.56
CA SER A 68 -1.19 7.18 2.87
C SER A 68 0.00 7.69 3.69
N LEU A 69 1.16 7.07 3.46
CA LEU A 69 2.47 7.52 3.94
C LEU A 69 3.29 8.00 2.74
N GLU A 70 4.48 8.53 2.99
CA GLU A 70 5.37 9.09 1.96
C GLU A 70 5.65 8.08 0.85
N ARG A 71 5.96 6.82 1.21
CA ARG A 71 6.22 5.74 0.24
C ARG A 71 5.03 5.47 -0.69
N HIS A 72 3.81 5.53 -0.16
CA HIS A 72 2.60 5.34 -0.97
C HIS A 72 2.42 6.53 -1.93
N ARG A 73 2.66 7.75 -1.45
CA ARG A 73 2.57 8.96 -2.29
C ARG A 73 3.64 8.97 -3.38
N LEU A 74 4.86 8.52 -3.06
CA LEU A 74 5.94 8.34 -4.02
C LEU A 74 5.58 7.31 -5.09
N LEU A 75 5.10 6.13 -4.69
CA LEU A 75 4.64 5.10 -5.63
C LEU A 75 3.54 5.62 -6.56
N TRP A 76 2.54 6.31 -6.00
CA TRP A 76 1.46 6.89 -6.79
C TRP A 76 1.96 7.90 -7.82
N LEU A 77 2.88 8.80 -7.44
CA LEU A 77 3.48 9.77 -8.35
C LEU A 77 4.30 9.08 -9.44
N TYR A 78 5.08 8.05 -9.09
CA TYR A 78 5.84 7.27 -10.06
C TYR A 78 4.94 6.57 -11.07
N LEU A 79 3.91 5.86 -10.60
CA LEU A 79 2.91 5.22 -11.47
C LEU A 79 2.24 6.24 -12.40
N LYS A 80 2.00 7.45 -11.91
CA LYS A 80 1.33 8.51 -12.67
C LYS A 80 2.23 9.16 -13.72
N ASN A 81 3.49 9.41 -13.38
CA ASN A 81 4.38 10.23 -14.18
C ASN A 81 5.28 9.40 -15.10
N GLU A 82 5.67 8.20 -14.66
CA GLU A 82 6.73 7.40 -15.29
C GLU A 82 6.21 6.12 -15.96
N THR A 83 4.91 5.84 -15.87
CA THR A 83 4.31 4.60 -16.40
C THR A 83 2.98 4.86 -17.10
N ASN A 84 2.49 3.84 -17.80
CA ASN A 84 1.16 3.83 -18.42
C ASN A 84 0.06 3.26 -17.50
N PHE A 85 0.32 3.10 -16.20
CA PHE A 85 -0.55 2.37 -15.26
C PHE A 85 -2.01 2.88 -15.22
N PHE A 86 -2.21 4.19 -15.36
CA PHE A 86 -3.55 4.80 -15.29
C PHE A 86 -4.25 4.95 -16.65
N SER A 87 -3.58 4.61 -17.76
CA SER A 87 -4.10 4.84 -19.12
C SER A 87 -4.21 3.56 -19.95
N ALA A 88 -3.26 2.63 -19.83
CA ALA A 88 -3.25 1.39 -20.58
C ALA A 88 -4.20 0.34 -19.97
N PRO A 89 -4.81 -0.55 -20.78
CA PRO A 89 -5.48 -1.73 -20.28
C PRO A 89 -4.44 -2.73 -19.76
N LEU A 90 -4.43 -3.00 -18.45
CA LEU A 90 -3.38 -3.80 -17.81
C LEU A 90 -3.98 -4.87 -16.90
N LYS A 91 -3.41 -6.07 -16.92
CA LYS A 91 -3.65 -7.09 -15.89
C LYS A 91 -2.62 -6.93 -14.78
N VAL A 92 -3.09 -6.64 -13.58
CA VAL A 92 -2.26 -6.24 -12.43
C VAL A 92 -2.39 -7.25 -11.30
N LEU A 93 -1.26 -7.74 -10.81
CA LEU A 93 -1.18 -8.48 -9.56
C LEU A 93 -0.63 -7.57 -8.46
N HIS A 94 -1.34 -7.48 -7.34
CA HIS A 94 -0.91 -6.68 -6.20
C HIS A 94 -0.83 -7.53 -4.93
N PHE A 95 0.39 -7.72 -4.44
CA PHE A 95 0.67 -8.39 -3.18
C PHE A 95 0.37 -7.51 -1.99
N ALA A 96 -0.15 -8.10 -0.91
CA ALA A 96 -0.38 -7.43 0.38
C ALA A 96 -1.07 -6.05 0.22
N PRO A 97 -2.25 -6.00 -0.43
CA PRO A 97 -2.77 -4.77 -1.02
C PRO A 97 -2.91 -3.63 0.00
N GLU A 98 -2.19 -2.53 -0.21
CA GLU A 98 -2.23 -1.43 0.76
C GLU A 98 -3.58 -0.71 0.71
N GLN A 99 -4.10 -0.36 1.88
CA GLN A 99 -5.42 0.26 2.04
C GLN A 99 -5.58 1.56 1.25
N ALA A 100 -4.48 2.30 1.07
CA ALA A 100 -4.47 3.55 0.32
C ALA A 100 -4.88 3.34 -1.16
N PHE A 101 -4.56 2.16 -1.72
CA PHE A 101 -4.75 1.89 -3.14
C PHE A 101 -5.84 0.86 -3.44
N TYR A 102 -6.08 -0.12 -2.56
CA TYR A 102 -6.98 -1.25 -2.80
C TYR A 102 -8.31 -0.87 -3.47
N LYS A 103 -9.06 0.07 -2.86
CA LYS A 103 -10.35 0.53 -3.41
C LYS A 103 -10.18 1.39 -4.67
N ARG A 104 -9.08 2.11 -4.80
CA ARG A 104 -8.82 2.99 -5.94
C ARG A 104 -8.52 2.17 -7.19
N TYR A 105 -7.59 1.22 -7.08
CA TYR A 105 -7.22 0.34 -8.19
C TYR A 105 -8.39 -0.54 -8.64
N ARG A 106 -9.19 -1.10 -7.72
CA ARG A 106 -10.42 -1.82 -8.08
C ARG A 106 -11.45 -0.99 -8.85
N ASN A 107 -11.44 0.33 -8.69
CA ASN A 107 -12.38 1.21 -9.38
C ASN A 107 -11.84 1.73 -10.73
N LEU A 108 -10.59 1.42 -11.08
CA LEU A 108 -10.00 1.79 -12.37
C LEU A 108 -10.45 0.80 -13.45
N LYS A 109 -11.22 1.29 -14.43
CA LYS A 109 -11.78 0.46 -15.51
C LYS A 109 -10.74 -0.12 -16.47
N ASN A 110 -9.54 0.47 -16.50
CA ASN A 110 -8.44 0.00 -17.32
C ASN A 110 -7.65 -1.15 -16.66
N LEU A 111 -7.94 -1.52 -15.41
CA LEU A 111 -7.20 -2.58 -14.71
C LEU A 111 -8.04 -3.84 -14.54
N ASP A 112 -7.52 -4.98 -15.01
CA ASP A 112 -7.89 -6.30 -14.50
C ASP A 112 -7.05 -6.56 -13.24
N TYR A 113 -7.60 -6.16 -12.09
CA TYR A 113 -6.86 -6.03 -10.84
C TYR A 113 -7.12 -7.20 -9.90
N THR A 114 -6.09 -8.04 -9.71
CA THR A 114 -6.07 -9.17 -8.77
C THR A 114 -5.20 -8.84 -7.57
N THR A 115 -5.65 -9.21 -6.37
CA THR A 115 -4.86 -9.10 -5.15
C THR A 115 -4.48 -10.46 -4.58
N THR A 116 -3.28 -10.56 -4.01
CA THR A 116 -2.81 -11.79 -3.37
C THR A 116 -2.08 -11.52 -2.05
N ASP A 117 -2.22 -12.42 -1.10
CA ASP A 117 -1.55 -12.39 0.20
C ASP A 117 -1.72 -13.75 0.88
N LEU A 118 -0.75 -14.20 1.67
CA LEU A 118 -0.83 -15.47 2.37
C LEU A 118 -2.01 -15.53 3.37
N ASN A 119 -2.29 -14.42 4.06
CA ASN A 119 -3.16 -14.38 5.24
C ASN A 119 -4.27 -13.33 5.15
N SER A 120 -4.10 -12.29 4.33
CA SER A 120 -5.00 -11.14 4.30
C SER A 120 -6.41 -11.53 3.87
N PRO A 121 -7.46 -11.06 4.57
CA PRO A 121 -8.84 -11.22 4.12
C PRO A 121 -9.19 -10.32 2.93
N LEU A 122 -8.31 -9.38 2.56
CA LEU A 122 -8.50 -8.49 1.42
C LEU A 122 -8.00 -9.09 0.10
N ALA A 123 -7.26 -10.20 0.16
CA ALA A 123 -6.72 -10.86 -1.01
C ALA A 123 -7.80 -11.65 -1.75
N ASP A 124 -7.87 -11.51 -3.08
CA ASP A 124 -8.70 -12.35 -3.94
C ASP A 124 -8.18 -13.79 -3.93
N VAL A 125 -6.85 -13.94 -3.95
CA VAL A 125 -6.17 -15.24 -3.98
C VAL A 125 -5.20 -15.34 -2.81
N LYS A 126 -5.41 -16.33 -1.94
CA LYS A 126 -4.43 -16.65 -0.89
C LYS A 126 -3.37 -17.58 -1.45
N ALA A 127 -2.13 -17.10 -1.51
CA ALA A 127 -1.03 -17.84 -2.10
C ALA A 127 0.28 -17.57 -1.38
N ASP A 128 1.15 -18.58 -1.39
CA ASP A 128 2.56 -18.41 -1.11
C ASP A 128 3.27 -17.89 -2.38
N ILE A 129 4.07 -16.84 -2.22
CA ILE A 129 4.82 -16.24 -3.33
C ILE A 129 5.85 -17.20 -3.92
N CYS A 130 6.30 -18.21 -3.16
CA CYS A 130 7.21 -19.24 -3.65
C CYS A 130 6.50 -20.34 -4.47
N ALA A 131 5.17 -20.34 -4.53
CA ALA A 131 4.36 -21.30 -5.28
C ALA A 131 3.03 -20.65 -5.71
N LEU A 132 3.09 -19.74 -6.68
CA LEU A 132 1.94 -18.95 -7.10
C LEU A 132 0.98 -19.76 -7.98
N PRO A 133 -0.34 -19.78 -7.69
CA PRO A 133 -1.33 -20.52 -8.47
C PRO A 133 -1.76 -19.74 -9.72
N PHE A 134 -0.80 -19.18 -10.45
CA PHE A 134 -1.02 -18.42 -11.68
C PHE A 134 -0.21 -19.02 -12.82
N ASP A 135 -0.76 -18.95 -14.02
CA ASP A 135 -0.06 -19.41 -15.23
C ASP A 135 1.11 -18.48 -15.59
N ASP A 136 2.04 -19.00 -16.37
CA ASP A 136 3.17 -18.24 -16.90
C ASP A 136 2.69 -17.05 -17.74
N ASN A 137 3.44 -15.94 -17.73
CA ASN A 137 3.18 -14.77 -18.58
C ASN A 137 1.74 -14.24 -18.46
N THR A 138 1.20 -14.17 -17.25
CA THR A 138 -0.20 -13.76 -17.00
C THR A 138 -0.34 -12.26 -16.77
N TYR A 139 0.57 -11.64 -16.02
CA TYR A 139 0.40 -10.28 -15.52
C TYR A 139 1.28 -9.27 -16.28
N ASP A 140 0.69 -8.14 -16.65
CA ASP A 140 1.42 -7.02 -17.27
C ASP A 140 2.19 -6.23 -16.21
N VAL A 141 1.61 -6.11 -15.01
CA VAL A 141 2.19 -5.36 -13.88
C VAL A 141 2.13 -6.18 -12.60
N ILE A 142 3.22 -6.17 -11.84
CA ILE A 142 3.26 -6.74 -10.49
C ILE A 142 3.68 -5.68 -9.48
N LEU A 143 2.86 -5.46 -8.46
CA LEU A 143 3.19 -4.62 -7.30
C LEU A 143 3.46 -5.52 -6.10
N CYS A 144 4.71 -5.55 -5.61
CA CYS A 144 5.13 -6.36 -4.46
C CYS A 144 5.95 -5.49 -3.49
N ASN A 145 5.26 -4.71 -2.68
CA ASN A 145 5.89 -3.79 -1.73
C ASN A 145 5.90 -4.39 -0.33
N HIS A 146 7.06 -4.38 0.30
CA HIS A 146 7.26 -4.80 1.69
C HIS A 146 6.87 -6.25 1.98
N VAL A 147 7.11 -7.15 1.02
CA VAL A 147 6.82 -8.58 1.13
C VAL A 147 8.10 -9.40 1.08
N LEU A 148 8.98 -9.12 0.11
CA LEU A 148 10.18 -9.94 -0.14
C LEU A 148 11.14 -10.00 1.06
N GLU A 149 11.22 -8.94 1.88
CA GLU A 149 12.05 -8.94 3.09
C GLU A 149 11.61 -9.94 4.16
N HIS A 150 10.42 -10.51 4.02
CA HIS A 150 9.87 -11.52 4.91
C HIS A 150 9.95 -12.94 4.34
N ILE A 151 10.48 -13.10 3.12
CA ILE A 151 10.53 -14.39 2.44
C ILE A 151 11.90 -15.04 2.67
N PRO A 152 11.95 -16.24 3.28
CA PRO A 152 13.22 -16.94 3.51
C PRO A 152 13.93 -17.37 2.22
N ASP A 153 13.16 -17.80 1.20
CA ASP A 153 13.66 -18.15 -0.14
C ASP A 153 13.18 -17.11 -1.16
N ASP A 154 13.75 -15.91 -1.05
CA ASP A 154 13.45 -14.78 -1.93
C ASP A 154 13.85 -15.05 -3.39
N THR A 155 14.85 -15.91 -3.62
CA THR A 155 15.26 -16.36 -4.95
C THR A 155 14.12 -17.13 -5.63
N LYS A 156 13.50 -18.09 -4.94
CA LYS A 156 12.35 -18.81 -5.46
C LYS A 156 11.16 -17.88 -5.70
N ALA A 157 10.91 -16.94 -4.79
CA ALA A 157 9.87 -15.93 -4.98
C ALA A 157 10.12 -15.08 -6.24
N MET A 158 11.35 -14.62 -6.46
CA MET A 158 11.71 -13.85 -7.66
C MET A 158 11.56 -14.66 -8.95
N GLN A 159 11.86 -15.97 -8.92
CA GLN A 159 11.61 -16.87 -10.05
C GLN A 159 10.12 -16.99 -10.36
N GLU A 160 9.28 -17.14 -9.34
CA GLU A 160 7.82 -17.18 -9.52
C GLU A 160 7.28 -15.85 -10.05
N LEU A 161 7.71 -14.71 -9.49
CA LEU A 161 7.35 -13.38 -9.97
C LEU A 161 7.74 -13.18 -11.44
N TYR A 162 8.92 -13.64 -11.84
CA TYR A 162 9.36 -13.59 -13.23
C TYR A 162 8.51 -14.50 -14.12
N ARG A 163 8.24 -15.74 -13.69
CA ARG A 163 7.45 -16.73 -14.43
C ARG A 163 6.06 -16.19 -14.77
N ILE A 164 5.38 -15.57 -13.80
CA ILE A 164 4.00 -15.08 -13.99
C ILE A 164 3.93 -13.71 -14.69
N MET A 165 5.04 -12.98 -14.80
CA MET A 165 5.11 -11.70 -15.49
C MET A 165 5.20 -11.93 -17.00
N LYS A 166 4.40 -11.19 -17.77
CA LYS A 166 4.47 -11.23 -19.24
C LYS A 166 5.83 -10.73 -19.75
N PRO A 167 6.26 -11.16 -20.95
CA PRO A 167 7.38 -10.51 -21.63
C PRO A 167 7.05 -9.03 -21.84
N LYS A 168 8.01 -8.14 -21.53
CA LYS A 168 7.84 -6.68 -21.51
C LYS A 168 6.88 -6.14 -20.42
N GLY A 169 6.35 -7.02 -19.57
CA GLY A 169 5.71 -6.61 -18.32
C GLY A 169 6.75 -5.99 -17.39
N TRP A 170 6.26 -5.33 -16.34
CA TRP A 170 7.13 -4.67 -15.36
C TRP A 170 6.61 -4.88 -13.95
N GLY A 171 7.53 -4.79 -12.98
CA GLY A 171 7.20 -4.92 -11.57
C GLY A 171 7.81 -3.80 -10.74
N ILE A 172 7.13 -3.44 -9.66
CA ILE A 172 7.69 -2.57 -8.61
C ILE A 172 7.80 -3.40 -7.34
N PHE A 173 9.03 -3.58 -6.89
CA PHE A 173 9.39 -4.39 -5.74
C PHE A 173 10.12 -3.53 -4.71
N GLN A 174 9.42 -3.11 -3.66
CA GLN A 174 9.98 -2.23 -2.64
C GLN A 174 10.36 -3.04 -1.40
N ILE A 175 11.62 -2.92 -0.97
CA ILE A 175 12.12 -3.51 0.27
C ILE A 175 12.88 -2.46 1.10
N PRO A 176 12.98 -2.61 2.42
CA PRO A 176 13.93 -1.88 3.24
C PRO A 176 15.35 -2.18 2.77
N GLN A 177 16.17 -1.14 2.63
CA GLN A 177 17.59 -1.30 2.36
C GLN A 177 18.38 -1.16 3.67
N ASP A 178 19.20 -2.17 3.96
CA ASP A 178 20.26 -2.06 4.95
C ASP A 178 21.60 -1.90 4.23
N LEU A 179 22.05 -0.65 4.11
CA LEU A 179 23.28 -0.29 3.40
C LEU A 179 24.55 -0.74 4.14
N ASN A 180 24.43 -1.20 5.38
CA ASN A 180 25.56 -1.68 6.19
C ASN A 180 25.67 -3.21 6.18
N ARG A 181 24.74 -3.92 5.53
CA ARG A 181 24.76 -5.38 5.48
C ARG A 181 25.89 -5.86 4.57
N GLU A 182 26.71 -6.78 5.07
CA GLU A 182 27.72 -7.46 4.25
C GLU A 182 27.05 -8.28 3.14
N THR A 183 27.59 -8.18 1.93
CA THR A 183 27.11 -8.85 0.70
C THR A 183 27.56 -10.29 0.62
#